data_AF-A0A7C5K5E0-F1
#
_entry.id   AF-A0A7C5K5E0-F1
#
_cell.length_a   1.000
_cell.length_b   1.000
_cell.length_c   1.000
_cell.angle_alpha   90.00
_cell.angle_beta   90.00
_cell.angle_gamma   90.00
#
_symmetry.space_group_name_H-M   'P 1'
#
loop_
_entity.id
_entity.type
_entity.pdbx_description
1 polymer ?
#
loop_
_entity_poly.entity_id
_entity_poly.type
_entity_poly.pdbx_seq_one_letter_code
_entity_poly.pdbx_strand_id
1 'polypeptide(L)'
;MCRDDTLWPPLPASLPSAYKCPAMNELQRLKRAMCDIGRRLWERGYVEGNAGNLSVRFADNRVLCTPTLISKGFMKPADLCVVDLAGNPVAGSRKRTSEILLHLEIMKRQPKARAVVHCHAPFGTAYATAGRVPPTGIIPEAEVMLGPVAVAPYYRTATPELGRAVCRFVGKHQVILLANHGVVAWSETLEDAYWRVETLEAYGRVMLLIQQLGLKPRRLTARQLREVLELKRRYGFVDPRL
;
A
#
# COMPACT_ATOMS: atom_id res chain seq x y z
N MET A 1 17.20 5.39 -43.42
CA MET A 1 18.44 4.72 -42.99
C MET A 1 18.07 3.56 -42.08
N CYS A 2 18.23 2.35 -42.60
CA CYS A 2 18.05 1.09 -41.88
C CYS A 2 19.11 0.92 -40.78
N ARG A 3 18.76 0.08 -39.80
CA ARG A 3 19.48 -0.28 -38.58
C ARG A 3 20.83 -0.96 -38.84
N ASP A 4 21.67 -0.98 -37.82
CA ASP A 4 22.66 -2.05 -37.64
C ASP A 4 22.43 -2.73 -36.27
N ASP A 5 21.77 -3.90 -36.31
CA ASP A 5 21.36 -4.73 -35.17
C ASP A 5 22.33 -5.92 -34.96
N THR A 6 23.62 -5.78 -35.25
CA THR A 6 24.53 -6.95 -35.47
C THR A 6 25.55 -7.26 -34.35
N LEU A 7 25.41 -6.76 -33.12
CA LEU A 7 26.40 -7.02 -32.05
C LEU A 7 25.94 -7.88 -30.85
N TRP A 8 24.88 -8.69 -30.98
CA TRP A 8 24.55 -9.69 -29.96
C TRP A 8 24.35 -11.08 -30.56
N PRO A 9 24.98 -12.15 -30.02
CA PRO A 9 24.75 -13.49 -30.52
C PRO A 9 23.27 -13.89 -30.34
N PRO A 10 22.69 -14.71 -31.24
CA PRO A 10 21.30 -15.14 -31.11
C PRO A 10 21.09 -15.87 -29.78
N LEU A 11 20.10 -15.44 -29.01
CA LEU A 11 19.70 -16.09 -27.77
C LEU A 11 19.26 -17.54 -28.07
N PRO A 12 19.66 -18.52 -27.23
CA PRO A 12 19.28 -19.92 -27.43
C PRO A 12 17.75 -20.09 -27.35
N ALA A 13 17.21 -20.98 -28.19
CA ALA A 13 15.80 -21.11 -28.51
C ALA A 13 14.88 -21.65 -27.39
N SER A 14 15.37 -21.88 -26.17
CA SER A 14 14.49 -22.12 -25.02
C SER A 14 15.20 -21.88 -23.70
N LEU A 15 14.69 -20.91 -22.93
CA LEU A 15 15.01 -20.75 -21.52
C LEU A 15 13.73 -21.04 -20.70
N PRO A 16 13.85 -21.74 -19.55
CA PRO A 16 12.70 -22.11 -18.74
C PRO A 16 11.90 -20.90 -18.26
N SER A 17 10.57 -21.07 -18.16
CA SER A 17 9.50 -20.08 -17.95
C SER A 17 9.58 -19.20 -16.67
N ALA A 18 10.70 -19.14 -15.95
CA ALA A 18 10.77 -18.54 -14.62
C ALA A 18 11.30 -17.09 -14.54
N TYR A 19 11.62 -16.42 -15.67
CA TYR A 19 12.22 -15.07 -15.63
C TYR A 19 11.71 -14.11 -16.71
N LYS A 20 10.40 -13.97 -16.90
CA LYS A 20 9.88 -12.82 -17.65
C LYS A 20 9.74 -11.62 -16.70
N CYS A 21 10.73 -10.73 -16.74
CA CYS A 21 10.51 -9.33 -16.40
C CYS A 21 9.29 -8.85 -17.23
N PRO A 22 8.35 -8.07 -16.68
CA PRO A 22 7.27 -7.51 -17.47
C PRO A 22 7.84 -6.89 -18.75
N ALA A 23 7.20 -7.08 -19.90
CA ALA A 23 7.63 -6.42 -21.13
C ALA A 23 7.87 -4.93 -20.82
N MET A 24 8.93 -4.31 -21.36
CA MET A 24 9.36 -2.93 -21.03
C MET A 24 8.18 -1.93 -20.92
N ASN A 25 7.13 -2.14 -21.72
CA ASN A 25 5.88 -1.39 -21.71
C ASN A 25 5.10 -1.47 -20.38
N GLU A 26 5.05 -2.62 -19.73
CA GLU A 26 4.32 -2.84 -18.47
C GLU A 26 5.03 -2.20 -17.27
N LEU A 27 6.35 -2.32 -17.16
CA LEU A 27 7.11 -1.64 -16.11
C LEU A 27 6.96 -0.11 -16.23
N GLN A 28 6.97 0.42 -17.46
CA GLN A 28 6.73 1.85 -17.69
C GLN A 28 5.30 2.26 -17.32
N ARG A 29 4.28 1.43 -17.58
CA ARG A 29 2.91 1.69 -17.11
C ARG A 29 2.85 1.73 -15.58
N LEU A 30 3.45 0.75 -14.89
CA LEU A 30 3.50 0.72 -13.43
C LEU A 30 4.19 1.95 -12.85
N LYS A 31 5.32 2.38 -13.44
CA LYS A 31 6.01 3.60 -13.02
C LYS A 31 5.11 4.84 -13.13
N ARG A 32 4.37 4.98 -14.24
CA ARG A 32 3.42 6.10 -14.42
C ARG A 32 2.27 6.05 -13.42
N ALA A 33 1.66 4.88 -13.23
CA ALA A 33 0.59 4.69 -12.25
C ALA A 33 1.05 5.03 -10.82
N MET A 34 2.28 4.65 -10.48
CA MET A 34 2.86 4.94 -9.16
C MET A 34 3.18 6.42 -8.95
N CYS A 35 3.62 7.13 -9.99
CA CYS A 35 3.73 8.59 -9.96
C CYS A 35 2.35 9.26 -9.81
N ASP A 36 1.32 8.77 -10.53
CA ASP A 36 -0.04 9.29 -10.43
C ASP A 36 -0.62 9.12 -9.03
N ILE A 37 -0.52 7.93 -8.43
CA ILE A 37 -0.94 7.69 -7.04
C ILE A 37 -0.13 8.56 -6.07
N GLY A 38 1.17 8.73 -6.29
CA GLY A 38 1.98 9.66 -5.50
C GLY A 38 1.45 11.10 -5.54
N ARG A 39 1.03 11.57 -6.72
CA ARG A 39 0.37 12.87 -6.90
C ARG A 39 -0.96 12.96 -6.19
N ARG A 40 -1.84 11.97 -6.33
CA ARG A 40 -3.13 11.96 -5.63
C ARG A 40 -2.98 11.96 -4.12
N LEU A 41 -2.00 11.22 -3.57
CA LEU A 41 -1.69 11.26 -2.13
C LEU A 41 -1.26 12.66 -1.69
N TRP A 42 -0.42 13.33 -2.47
CA TRP A 42 0.04 14.69 -2.18
C TRP A 42 -1.11 15.72 -2.25
N GLU A 43 -1.91 15.70 -3.32
CA GLU A 43 -3.03 16.63 -3.53
C GLU A 43 -4.09 16.52 -2.44
N ARG A 44 -4.26 15.33 -1.86
CA ARG A 44 -5.18 15.08 -0.74
C ARG A 44 -4.57 15.36 0.64
N GLY A 45 -3.29 15.74 0.71
CA GLY A 45 -2.58 16.00 1.96
C GLY A 45 -2.33 14.74 2.80
N TYR A 46 -2.21 13.56 2.17
CA TYR A 46 -1.94 12.30 2.88
C TYR A 46 -0.45 12.06 3.10
N VAL A 47 0.38 12.83 2.40
CA VAL A 47 1.83 12.84 2.52
C VAL A 47 2.32 14.28 2.51
N GLU A 48 3.32 14.57 3.32
CA GLU A 48 3.90 15.88 3.53
C GLU A 48 5.41 15.86 3.25
N GLY A 49 5.96 16.97 2.75
CA GLY A 49 7.38 17.07 2.39
C GLY A 49 7.85 15.92 1.49
N ASN A 50 8.69 15.04 2.04
CA ASN A 50 9.22 13.85 1.36
C ASN A 50 8.76 12.52 1.99
N ALA A 51 7.77 12.57 2.88
CA ALA A 51 7.24 11.45 3.64
C ALA A 51 6.38 10.51 2.79
N GLY A 52 5.93 9.42 3.41
CA GLY A 52 5.23 8.33 2.75
C GLY A 52 6.11 7.56 1.77
N ASN A 53 5.63 6.40 1.32
CA ASN A 53 6.29 5.62 0.30
C ASN A 53 5.35 4.57 -0.30
N LEU A 54 5.64 4.20 -1.54
CA LEU A 54 4.86 3.23 -2.31
C LEU A 54 5.78 2.10 -2.75
N SER A 55 5.24 0.89 -2.89
CA SER A 55 5.92 -0.19 -3.61
C SER A 55 4.95 -1.12 -4.34
N VAL A 56 5.44 -1.75 -5.41
CA VAL A 56 4.73 -2.74 -6.22
C VAL A 56 5.66 -3.90 -6.61
N ARG A 57 5.30 -5.13 -6.23
CA ARG A 57 5.96 -6.37 -6.66
C ARG A 57 5.45 -6.76 -8.04
N PHE A 58 6.30 -6.58 -9.04
CA PHE A 58 5.95 -6.82 -10.45
C PHE A 58 6.56 -8.11 -11.02
N ALA A 59 7.51 -8.73 -10.32
CA ALA A 59 8.01 -10.07 -10.62
C ALA A 59 8.42 -10.78 -9.32
N ASP A 60 8.79 -12.06 -9.41
CA ASP A 60 9.04 -12.92 -8.24
C ASP A 60 10.01 -12.30 -7.24
N ASN A 61 11.14 -11.77 -7.71
CA ASN A 61 12.14 -11.12 -6.86
C ASN A 61 12.43 -9.67 -7.31
N ARG A 62 11.38 -8.95 -7.74
CA ARG A 62 11.50 -7.55 -8.18
C ARG A 62 10.36 -6.69 -7.64
N VAL A 63 10.73 -5.63 -6.93
CA VAL A 63 9.82 -4.67 -6.33
C VAL A 63 10.19 -3.27 -6.79
N LEU A 64 9.26 -2.58 -7.44
CA LEU A 64 9.35 -1.16 -7.74
C LEU A 64 9.03 -0.38 -6.45
N CYS A 65 9.81 0.62 -6.10
CA CYS A 65 9.61 1.41 -4.89
C CYS A 65 9.95 2.90 -5.10
N THR A 66 9.35 3.76 -4.29
CA THR A 66 9.62 5.20 -4.32
C THR A 66 11.04 5.50 -3.83
N PRO A 67 11.70 6.53 -4.36
CA PRO A 67 12.95 7.04 -3.81
C PRO A 67 12.74 7.74 -2.46
N THR A 68 13.81 7.85 -1.68
CA THR A 68 13.88 8.71 -0.50
C THR A 68 14.05 10.19 -0.90
N LEU A 69 13.69 11.11 0.00
CA LEU A 69 13.93 12.56 -0.14
C LEU A 69 13.27 13.23 -1.36
N ILE A 70 12.18 12.66 -1.88
CA ILE A 70 11.38 13.25 -2.96
C ILE A 70 9.92 13.28 -2.53
N SER A 71 9.28 14.43 -2.72
CA SER A 71 7.82 14.56 -2.57
C SER A 71 7.11 13.64 -3.53
N LYS A 72 6.13 12.88 -3.02
CA LYS A 72 5.39 11.93 -3.85
C LYS A 72 4.59 12.61 -4.95
N GLY A 73 4.26 13.89 -4.77
CA GLY A 73 3.60 14.72 -5.78
C GLY A 73 4.46 15.11 -6.98
N PHE A 74 5.79 15.04 -6.87
CA PHE A 74 6.72 15.49 -7.91
C PHE A 74 7.61 14.37 -8.48
N MET A 75 7.31 13.11 -8.15
CA MET A 75 8.07 11.96 -8.66
C MET A 75 7.90 11.81 -10.17
N LYS A 76 9.00 11.51 -10.86
CA LYS A 76 8.98 11.08 -12.27
C LYS A 76 9.26 9.58 -12.36
N PRO A 77 8.82 8.89 -13.43
CA PRO A 77 9.13 7.47 -13.65
C PRO A 77 10.61 7.10 -13.58
N ALA A 78 11.50 8.05 -13.93
CA ALA A 78 12.95 7.89 -13.86
C ALA A 78 13.49 7.90 -12.43
N ASP A 79 12.75 8.47 -11.47
CA ASP A 79 13.17 8.54 -10.07
C ASP A 79 12.90 7.24 -9.30
N LEU A 80 12.03 6.38 -9.81
CA LEU A 80 11.62 5.14 -9.14
C LEU A 80 12.74 4.09 -9.14
N CYS A 81 12.87 3.39 -8.02
CA CYS A 81 13.91 2.39 -7.76
C CYS A 81 13.34 0.98 -7.90
N VAL A 82 14.18 0.02 -8.29
CA VAL A 82 13.87 -1.41 -8.23
C VAL A 82 14.77 -2.06 -7.20
N VAL A 83 14.18 -2.84 -6.31
CA VAL A 83 14.89 -3.67 -5.33
C VAL A 83 14.49 -5.14 -5.47
N ASP A 84 15.30 -6.04 -4.91
CA ASP A 84 14.90 -7.43 -4.67
C ASP A 84 14.12 -7.57 -3.32
N LEU A 85 13.66 -8.78 -2.99
CA LEU A 85 12.93 -9.05 -1.73
C LEU A 85 13.82 -9.01 -0.47
N ALA A 86 15.13 -8.93 -0.63
CA ALA A 86 16.07 -8.64 0.46
C ALA A 86 16.29 -7.13 0.64
N GLY A 87 15.79 -6.30 -0.28
CA GLY A 87 15.93 -4.84 -0.25
C GLY A 87 17.20 -4.33 -0.91
N ASN A 88 17.95 -5.19 -1.61
CA ASN A 88 19.13 -4.78 -2.36
C ASN A 88 18.71 -4.02 -3.61
N PRO A 89 19.38 -2.90 -3.95
CA PRO A 89 19.11 -2.18 -5.18
C PRO A 89 19.44 -3.04 -6.39
N VAL A 90 18.50 -3.10 -7.34
CA VAL A 90 18.66 -3.83 -8.62
C VAL A 90 18.76 -2.84 -9.79
N ALA A 91 17.97 -1.76 -9.76
CA ALA A 91 17.98 -0.72 -10.80
C ALA A 91 17.45 0.62 -10.29
N GLY A 92 17.77 1.70 -11.02
CA GLY A 92 17.39 3.08 -10.69
C GLY A 92 18.60 3.91 -10.26
N SER A 93 18.54 5.22 -10.49
CA SER A 93 19.63 6.16 -10.19
C SER A 93 19.53 6.81 -8.81
N ARG A 94 18.40 6.61 -8.13
CA ARG A 94 18.09 7.21 -6.83
C ARG A 94 18.20 6.19 -5.71
N LYS A 95 18.41 6.68 -4.49
CA LYS A 95 18.31 5.85 -3.28
C LYS A 95 16.84 5.53 -2.99
N ARG A 96 16.52 4.25 -2.81
CA ARG A 96 15.20 3.75 -2.41
C ARG A 96 14.73 4.37 -1.08
N THR A 97 13.43 4.31 -0.78
CA THR A 97 12.86 4.71 0.51
C THR A 97 13.56 4.02 1.69
N SER A 98 13.76 4.74 2.81
CA SER A 98 14.34 4.17 4.04
C SER A 98 13.54 2.99 4.58
N GLU A 99 12.22 2.97 4.36
CA GLU A 99 11.27 2.00 4.91
C GLU A 99 10.91 0.84 3.99
N ILE A 100 11.71 0.61 2.95
CA ILE A 100 11.45 -0.50 2.01
C ILE A 100 11.33 -1.85 2.73
N LEU A 101 12.06 -2.04 3.83
CA LEU A 101 12.03 -3.28 4.61
C LEU A 101 10.64 -3.58 5.18
N LEU A 102 9.88 -2.57 5.63
CA LEU A 102 8.50 -2.74 6.06
C LEU A 102 7.64 -3.34 4.94
N HIS A 103 7.75 -2.78 3.73
CA HIS A 103 6.98 -3.23 2.58
C HIS A 103 7.35 -4.67 2.19
N LEU A 104 8.64 -4.99 2.19
CA LEU A 104 9.13 -6.32 1.84
C LEU A 104 8.73 -7.37 2.87
N GLU A 105 8.74 -7.05 4.16
CA GLU A 105 8.24 -7.95 5.20
C GLU A 105 6.75 -8.26 5.00
N ILE A 106 5.92 -7.25 4.70
CA ILE A 106 4.50 -7.44 4.36
C ILE A 106 4.36 -8.38 3.16
N MET A 107 5.08 -8.13 2.06
CA MET A 107 5.02 -8.93 0.83
C MET A 107 5.51 -10.38 1.02
N LYS A 108 6.52 -10.60 1.88
CA LYS A 108 7.02 -11.94 2.23
C LYS A 108 6.02 -12.71 3.10
N ARG A 109 5.40 -12.04 4.07
CA ARG A 109 4.46 -12.66 5.01
C ARG A 109 3.09 -12.94 4.39
N GLN A 110 2.66 -12.09 3.47
CA GLN A 110 1.38 -12.16 2.79
C GLN A 110 1.60 -12.15 1.26
N PRO A 111 1.66 -13.32 0.61
CA PRO A 111 1.92 -13.40 -0.84
C PRO A 111 0.91 -12.65 -1.72
N LYS A 112 -0.31 -12.40 -1.24
CA LYS A 112 -1.30 -11.55 -1.94
C LYS A 112 -0.96 -10.06 -1.90
N ALA A 113 -0.12 -9.61 -0.98
CA ALA A 113 0.33 -8.24 -0.94
C ALA A 113 1.32 -8.01 -2.09
N ARG A 114 0.80 -7.48 -3.20
CA ARG A 114 1.61 -7.08 -4.35
C ARG A 114 1.90 -5.59 -4.36
N ALA A 115 1.08 -4.78 -3.70
CA ALA A 115 1.32 -3.35 -3.56
C ALA A 115 1.15 -2.91 -2.11
N VAL A 116 1.95 -1.93 -1.71
CA VAL A 116 1.92 -1.34 -0.37
C VAL A 116 1.98 0.17 -0.50
N VAL A 117 1.08 0.84 0.22
CA VAL A 117 1.00 2.29 0.37
C VAL A 117 1.26 2.61 1.84
N HIS A 118 2.27 3.40 2.12
CA HIS A 118 2.50 3.99 3.43
C HIS A 118 2.41 5.52 3.32
N CYS A 119 1.68 6.13 4.24
CA CYS A 119 1.39 7.56 4.26
C CYS A 119 1.05 8.03 5.68
N HIS A 120 0.87 9.33 5.85
CA HIS A 120 0.52 9.97 7.12
C HIS A 120 -0.84 10.68 7.05
N ALA A 121 -1.81 10.06 6.38
CA ALA A 121 -3.18 10.58 6.26
C ALA A 121 -3.74 11.04 7.63
N PRO A 122 -4.15 12.32 7.79
CA PRO A 122 -4.40 12.94 9.09
C PRO A 122 -5.31 12.17 10.05
N PHE A 123 -6.48 11.70 9.60
CA PHE A 123 -7.40 10.96 10.47
C PHE A 123 -6.86 9.58 10.82
N GLY A 124 -6.29 8.87 9.83
CA GLY A 124 -5.61 7.60 10.08
C GLY A 124 -4.48 7.72 11.11
N THR A 125 -3.65 8.75 10.96
CA THR A 125 -2.56 9.07 11.89
C THR A 125 -3.08 9.47 13.27
N ALA A 126 -4.19 10.22 13.36
CA ALA A 126 -4.82 10.56 14.64
C ALA A 126 -5.30 9.32 15.42
N TYR A 127 -5.89 8.34 14.73
CA TYR A 127 -6.23 7.05 15.34
C TYR A 127 -4.98 6.28 15.76
N ALA A 128 -3.93 6.31 14.92
CA ALA A 128 -2.66 5.65 15.22
C ALA A 128 -1.98 6.23 16.48
N THR A 129 -1.90 7.56 16.61
CA THR A 129 -1.33 8.25 17.78
C THR A 129 -2.17 8.01 19.04
N ALA A 130 -3.50 7.91 18.90
CA ALA A 130 -4.38 7.57 20.01
C ALA A 130 -4.30 6.09 20.44
N GLY A 131 -3.64 5.22 19.67
CA GLY A 131 -3.61 3.78 19.94
C GLY A 131 -4.98 3.12 19.77
N ARG A 132 -5.86 3.67 18.90
CA ARG A 132 -7.24 3.19 18.70
C ARG A 132 -7.49 2.89 17.23
N VAL A 133 -8.42 1.97 16.97
CA VAL A 133 -8.96 1.75 15.63
C VAL A 133 -10.26 2.56 15.45
N PRO A 134 -10.60 2.97 14.20
CA PRO A 134 -11.92 3.50 13.92
C PRO A 134 -13.02 2.50 14.29
N PRO A 135 -14.20 2.96 14.74
CA PRO A 135 -15.32 2.07 15.04
C PRO A 135 -15.79 1.35 13.76
N THR A 136 -16.29 0.12 13.90
CA THR A 136 -16.85 -0.67 12.79
C THR A 136 -18.37 -0.80 12.87
N GLY A 137 -18.97 -1.29 11.80
CA GLY A 137 -20.39 -1.55 11.64
C GLY A 137 -21.22 -0.28 11.52
N ILE A 138 -20.71 0.75 10.84
CA ILE A 138 -21.40 2.04 10.69
C ILE A 138 -21.68 2.35 9.21
N ILE A 139 -20.65 2.42 8.38
CA ILE A 139 -20.77 2.75 6.94
C ILE A 139 -20.43 1.50 6.12
N PRO A 140 -21.37 0.97 5.31
CA PRO A 140 -21.15 -0.24 4.49
C PRO A 140 -19.89 -0.19 3.62
N GLU A 141 -19.62 0.94 2.97
CA GLU A 141 -18.45 1.12 2.10
C GLU A 141 -17.13 0.96 2.88
N ALA A 142 -17.07 1.48 4.11
CA ALA A 142 -15.91 1.31 4.98
C ALA A 142 -15.73 -0.16 5.39
N GLU A 143 -16.83 -0.87 5.68
CA GLU A 143 -16.80 -2.30 6.00
C GLU A 143 -16.29 -3.15 4.85
N VAL A 144 -16.70 -2.81 3.62
CA VAL A 144 -16.27 -3.49 2.40
C VAL A 144 -14.80 -3.20 2.11
N MET A 145 -14.40 -1.94 2.08
CA MET A 145 -13.08 -1.54 1.58
C MET A 145 -11.96 -1.73 2.61
N LEU A 146 -12.18 -1.38 3.88
CA LEU A 146 -11.13 -1.44 4.92
C LEU A 146 -10.96 -2.84 5.48
N GLY A 147 -12.07 -3.55 5.70
CA GLY A 147 -12.06 -4.71 6.57
C GLY A 147 -11.68 -4.32 8.02
N PRO A 148 -11.26 -5.28 8.85
CA PRO A 148 -10.78 -4.96 10.19
C PRO A 148 -9.45 -4.20 10.12
N VAL A 149 -9.40 -3.01 10.72
CA VAL A 149 -8.17 -2.22 10.91
C VAL A 149 -7.45 -2.68 12.19
N ALA A 150 -6.13 -2.68 12.18
CA ALA A 150 -5.31 -2.95 13.36
C ALA A 150 -4.44 -1.76 13.75
N VAL A 151 -3.97 -1.71 15.00
CA VAL A 151 -2.90 -0.79 15.44
C VAL A 151 -1.69 -1.63 15.84
N ALA A 152 -0.56 -1.42 15.17
CA ALA A 152 0.72 -1.95 15.57
C ALA A 152 1.35 -1.07 16.66
N PRO A 153 2.00 -1.65 17.70
CA PRO A 153 2.74 -0.88 18.69
C PRO A 153 3.84 -0.01 18.05
N TYR A 154 4.31 1.00 18.78
CA TYR A 154 5.38 1.86 18.31
C TYR A 154 6.68 1.08 18.14
N TYR A 155 7.30 1.26 16.98
CA TYR A 155 8.67 0.87 16.71
C TYR A 155 9.33 1.98 15.91
N ARG A 156 10.65 2.14 16.08
CA ARG A 156 11.42 3.11 15.31
C ARG A 156 11.28 2.84 13.81
N THR A 157 11.09 3.89 13.02
CA THR A 157 10.97 3.82 11.56
C THR A 157 12.24 3.27 10.91
N ALA A 158 12.09 2.66 9.72
CA ALA A 158 13.19 2.04 8.98
C ALA A 158 13.98 0.95 9.75
N THR A 159 13.33 0.26 10.69
CA THR A 159 13.93 -0.86 11.44
C THR A 159 13.29 -2.21 11.11
N PRO A 160 14.03 -3.33 11.20
CA PRO A 160 13.46 -4.67 11.07
C PRO A 160 12.34 -4.97 12.09
N GLU A 161 12.42 -4.38 13.29
CA GLU A 161 11.44 -4.55 14.36
C GLU A 161 10.04 -4.07 13.93
N LEU A 162 9.96 -2.93 13.24
CA LEU A 162 8.70 -2.40 12.70
C LEU A 162 8.06 -3.39 11.70
N GLY A 163 8.86 -3.93 10.77
CA GLY A 163 8.38 -4.93 9.82
C GLY A 163 7.85 -6.20 10.50
N ARG A 164 8.57 -6.73 11.50
CA ARG A 164 8.14 -7.90 12.28
C ARG A 164 6.87 -7.65 13.08
N ALA A 165 6.72 -6.45 13.65
CA ALA A 165 5.53 -6.07 14.40
C ALA A 165 4.30 -6.02 13.50
N VAL A 166 4.42 -5.38 12.33
CA VAL A 166 3.35 -5.26 11.33
C VAL A 166 2.95 -6.64 10.79
N CYS A 167 3.91 -7.55 10.56
CA CYS A 167 3.66 -8.90 10.05
C CYS A 167 2.73 -9.77 10.92
N ARG A 168 2.53 -9.42 12.19
CA ARG A 168 1.57 -10.11 13.07
C ARG A 168 0.12 -9.87 12.63
N PHE A 169 -0.13 -8.79 11.90
CA PHE A 169 -1.48 -8.34 11.52
C PHE A 169 -1.83 -8.62 10.05
N VAL A 170 -0.85 -8.67 9.15
CA VAL A 170 -1.07 -8.74 7.68
C VAL A 170 -1.84 -9.97 7.19
N GLY A 171 -1.99 -11.01 8.01
CA GLY A 171 -2.83 -12.17 7.67
C GLY A 171 -4.33 -11.85 7.69
N LYS A 172 -4.75 -10.87 8.49
CA LYS A 172 -6.16 -10.52 8.71
C LYS A 172 -6.47 -9.05 8.40
N HIS A 173 -5.46 -8.20 8.36
CA HIS A 173 -5.62 -6.76 8.27
C HIS A 173 -4.89 -6.20 7.05
N GLN A 174 -5.65 -5.57 6.15
CA GLN A 174 -5.10 -4.89 4.98
C GLN A 174 -4.70 -3.45 5.27
N VAL A 175 -5.27 -2.86 6.34
CA VAL A 175 -4.96 -1.53 6.82
C VAL A 175 -4.45 -1.64 8.25
N ILE A 176 -3.25 -1.15 8.48
CA ILE A 176 -2.57 -1.21 9.77
C ILE A 176 -2.11 0.20 10.12
N LEU A 177 -2.58 0.69 11.26
CA LEU A 177 -2.14 1.93 11.86
C LEU A 177 -0.84 1.67 12.61
N LEU A 178 0.13 2.56 12.44
CA LEU A 178 1.44 2.48 13.08
C LEU A 178 1.47 3.51 14.20
N ALA A 179 1.47 3.07 15.46
CA ALA A 179 1.34 3.96 16.61
C ALA A 179 2.39 5.08 16.57
N ASN A 180 1.95 6.33 16.76
CA ASN A 180 2.80 7.54 16.67
C ASN A 180 3.57 7.69 15.36
N HIS A 181 3.06 7.16 14.25
CA HIS A 181 3.73 7.20 12.96
C HIS A 181 2.79 7.50 11.80
N GLY A 182 1.86 6.59 11.45
CA GLY A 182 1.00 6.78 10.29
C GLY A 182 0.21 5.54 9.90
N VAL A 183 -0.03 5.35 8.60
CA VAL A 183 -0.85 4.26 8.05
C VAL A 183 -0.04 3.45 7.05
N VAL A 184 -0.16 2.13 7.09
CA VAL A 184 0.28 1.25 6.01
C VAL A 184 -0.90 0.41 5.52
N ALA A 185 -1.10 0.37 4.21
CA ALA A 185 -2.10 -0.43 3.55
C ALA A 185 -1.46 -1.33 2.48
N TRP A 186 -1.95 -2.55 2.33
CA TRP A 186 -1.51 -3.47 1.29
C TRP A 186 -2.68 -4.06 0.51
N SER A 187 -2.45 -4.39 -0.77
CA SER A 187 -3.42 -5.08 -1.63
C SER A 187 -2.73 -5.81 -2.80
N GLU A 188 -3.51 -6.44 -3.66
CA GLU A 188 -3.08 -7.09 -4.90
C GLU A 188 -2.75 -6.08 -6.02
N THR A 189 -3.30 -4.87 -5.95
CA THR A 189 -3.01 -3.77 -6.88
C THR A 189 -2.67 -2.48 -6.13
N LEU A 190 -1.95 -1.57 -6.79
CA LEU A 190 -1.59 -0.28 -6.20
C LEU A 190 -2.81 0.61 -5.96
N GLU A 191 -3.75 0.63 -6.92
CA GLU A 191 -5.00 1.40 -6.82
C GLU A 191 -5.81 0.94 -5.60
N ASP A 192 -5.95 -0.37 -5.40
CA ASP A 192 -6.67 -0.94 -4.26
C ASP A 192 -6.04 -0.62 -2.90
N ALA A 193 -4.69 -0.60 -2.84
CA ALA A 193 -3.97 -0.21 -1.62
C ALA A 193 -4.17 1.29 -1.33
N TYR A 194 -4.23 2.12 -2.37
CA TYR A 194 -4.54 3.54 -2.27
C TYR A 194 -5.99 3.79 -1.82
N TRP A 195 -6.97 3.12 -2.43
CA TRP A 195 -8.38 3.25 -2.05
C TRP A 195 -8.66 2.87 -0.60
N ARG A 196 -7.88 1.92 -0.03
CA ARG A 196 -7.95 1.59 1.39
C ARG A 196 -7.54 2.77 2.27
N VAL A 197 -6.46 3.46 1.94
CA VAL A 197 -6.05 4.69 2.64
C VAL A 197 -7.10 5.78 2.48
N GLU A 198 -7.56 6.00 1.25
CA GLU A 198 -8.56 7.02 0.95
C GLU A 198 -9.89 6.78 1.69
N THR A 199 -10.32 5.51 1.76
CA THR A 199 -11.53 5.13 2.50
C THR A 199 -11.33 5.32 4.00
N LEU A 200 -10.16 4.97 4.55
CA LEU A 200 -9.85 5.14 5.98
C LEU A 200 -9.96 6.62 6.34
N GLU A 201 -9.38 7.48 5.52
CA GLU A 201 -9.35 8.91 5.76
C GLU A 201 -10.74 9.54 5.61
N ALA A 202 -11.48 9.18 4.56
CA ALA A 202 -12.87 9.63 4.38
C ALA A 202 -13.75 9.20 5.56
N TYR A 203 -13.60 7.96 6.01
CA TYR A 203 -14.32 7.42 7.16
C TYR A 203 -13.96 8.16 8.45
N GLY A 204 -12.65 8.37 8.69
CA GLY A 204 -12.15 9.13 9.83
C GLY A 204 -12.68 10.56 9.88
N ARG A 205 -12.82 11.22 8.73
CA ARG A 205 -13.44 12.55 8.63
C ARG A 205 -14.90 12.53 9.10
N VAL A 206 -15.69 11.53 8.68
CA VAL A 206 -17.08 11.41 9.14
C VAL A 206 -17.13 11.15 10.65
N MET A 207 -16.24 10.32 11.19
CA MET A 207 -16.18 10.06 12.63
C MET A 207 -15.82 11.32 13.43
N LEU A 208 -14.88 12.14 12.94
CA LEU A 208 -14.60 13.44 13.54
C LEU A 208 -15.85 14.34 13.52
N LEU A 209 -16.52 14.47 12.38
CA LEU A 209 -17.71 15.32 12.24
C LEU A 209 -18.83 14.87 13.18
N ILE A 210 -19.06 13.56 13.31
CA ILE A 210 -20.02 12.99 14.27
C ILE A 210 -19.67 13.43 15.70
N GLN A 211 -18.40 13.33 16.08
CA GLN A 211 -17.96 13.74 17.42
C GLN A 211 -18.10 15.25 17.63
N GLN A 212 -17.73 16.08 16.65
CA GLN A 212 -17.81 17.54 16.73
C GLN A 212 -19.26 18.04 16.83
N LEU A 213 -20.20 17.36 16.18
CA LEU A 213 -21.63 17.67 16.23
C LEU A 213 -22.32 17.11 17.50
N GLY A 214 -21.58 16.43 18.39
CA GLY A 214 -22.15 15.79 19.57
C GLY A 214 -23.08 14.61 19.25
N LEU A 215 -22.94 14.01 18.06
CA LEU A 215 -23.77 12.91 17.58
C LEU A 215 -23.18 11.55 17.97
N LYS A 216 -24.04 10.52 17.93
CA LYS A 216 -23.62 9.12 18.04
C LYS A 216 -23.90 8.41 16.71
N PRO A 217 -22.94 7.64 16.16
CA PRO A 217 -23.18 6.92 14.93
C PRO A 217 -24.22 5.81 15.15
N ARG A 218 -25.17 5.69 14.23
CA ARG A 218 -26.08 4.54 14.20
C ARG A 218 -25.33 3.34 13.63
N ARG A 219 -25.34 2.23 14.36
CA ARG A 219 -24.71 0.98 13.93
C ARG A 219 -25.64 0.17 13.04
N LEU A 220 -25.05 -0.51 12.06
CA LEU A 220 -25.70 -1.58 11.33
C LEU A 220 -26.10 -2.69 12.31
N THR A 221 -27.30 -3.21 12.13
CA THR A 221 -27.73 -4.44 12.82
C THR A 221 -26.86 -5.62 12.40
N ALA A 222 -26.83 -6.68 13.20
CA ALA A 222 -26.11 -7.91 12.85
C ALA A 222 -26.56 -8.49 11.49
N ARG A 223 -27.84 -8.36 11.14
CA ARG A 223 -28.37 -8.78 9.84
C ARG A 223 -27.80 -7.94 8.70
N GLN A 224 -27.88 -6.61 8.81
CA GLN A 224 -27.34 -5.69 7.79
C GLN A 224 -25.84 -5.86 7.61
N LEU A 225 -25.09 -6.06 8.70
CA LEU A 225 -23.66 -6.30 8.60
C LEU A 225 -23.35 -7.60 7.85
N ARG A 226 -24.13 -8.68 8.09
CA ARG A 226 -23.97 -9.92 7.32
C ARG A 226 -24.25 -9.72 5.83
N GLU A 227 -25.30 -8.98 5.47
CA GLU A 227 -25.62 -8.66 4.07
C GLU A 227 -24.47 -7.91 3.39
N VAL A 228 -23.83 -6.96 4.09
CA VAL A 228 -22.65 -6.24 3.61
C VAL A 228 -21.45 -7.17 3.42
N LEU A 229 -21.19 -8.07 4.37
CA LEU A 229 -20.09 -9.04 4.26
C LEU A 229 -20.33 -10.06 3.13
N GLU A 230 -21.57 -10.48 2.89
CA GLU A 230 -21.92 -11.33 1.76
C GLU A 230 -21.69 -10.63 0.42
N LEU A 231 -22.02 -9.34 0.31
CA LEU A 231 -21.69 -8.53 -0.87
C LEU A 231 -20.18 -8.45 -1.09
N LYS A 232 -19.41 -8.22 -0.02
CA LYS A 232 -17.95 -8.22 -0.06
C LYS A 232 -17.39 -9.54 -0.62
N ARG A 233 -17.96 -10.68 -0.20
CA ARG A 233 -17.60 -12.01 -0.72
C ARG A 233 -17.92 -12.16 -2.20
N ARG A 234 -19.08 -11.69 -2.66
CA ARG A 234 -19.49 -11.73 -4.08
C ARG A 234 -18.58 -10.92 -4.98
N TYR A 235 -18.04 -9.81 -4.48
CA TYR A 235 -17.05 -9.00 -5.20
C TYR A 235 -15.61 -9.56 -5.15
N GLY A 236 -15.39 -10.72 -4.52
CA GLY A 236 -14.09 -11.39 -4.48
C GLY A 236 -13.12 -10.84 -3.44
N PHE A 237 -13.56 -9.92 -2.56
CA PHE A 237 -12.72 -9.45 -1.47
C PHE A 237 -12.62 -10.51 -0.36
N VAL A 238 -11.40 -10.73 0.12
CA VAL A 238 -11.15 -11.61 1.27
C VAL A 238 -11.35 -10.83 2.57
N ASP A 239 -12.10 -11.41 3.52
CA ASP A 239 -12.34 -10.81 4.84
C ASP A 239 -12.30 -11.89 5.93
N PRO A 240 -11.56 -11.70 7.03
CA PRO A 240 -11.49 -12.69 8.12
C PRO A 240 -12.73 -12.73 9.02
N ARG A 241 -13.74 -11.88 8.78
CA ARG A 241 -15.00 -11.85 9.53
C ARG A 241 -16.10 -12.70 8.89
N LEU A 242 -15.80 -13.29 7.72
CA LEU A 242 -16.66 -14.23 7.00
C LEU A 242 -16.48 -15.67 7.52
#